data_AF-C0PNV6-F1
#
_entry.id   AF-C0PNV6-F1
#
_cell.length_a   1.000
_cell.length_b   1.000
_cell.length_c   1.000
_cell.angle_alpha   90.00
_cell.angle_beta   90.00
_cell.angle_gamma   90.00
#
_symmetry.space_group_name_H-M   'P 1'
#
loop_
_entity.id
_entity.type
_entity.pdbx_description
1 polymer ?
#
loop_
_entity_poly.entity_id
_entity_poly.type
_entity_poly.pdbx_seq_one_letter_code
_entity_poly.pdbx_strand_id
1 'polypeptide(L)'
;MQKAASKFIGEHDFRNFCKMDAANVSNYRRHITEFTISACDRRSNNDELCSMTIKGSAFLWHQVRCMVAVLFLIGQGLESPSVVDSLLDIMKTSRKPQYKMAPELPLILQSCLFDKANFMCSADASRSLTEHLNDEYRHHMLQAEIFHIASSCLPFPEPNSSETPQKKRNHIPLLSRETEPSYEERISKVKAKLADNLK
;
A
#
# COMPACT_ATOMS: atom_id res chain seq x y z
N MET A 1 4.60 13.42 4.33
CA MET A 1 4.55 11.94 4.36
C MET A 1 5.66 11.30 5.20
N GLN A 2 6.95 11.65 5.02
CA GLN A 2 8.07 11.02 5.74
C GLN A 2 7.88 10.97 7.27
N LYS A 3 7.44 12.07 7.90
CA LYS A 3 7.14 12.10 9.36
C LYS A 3 6.13 11.03 9.80
N ALA A 4 5.14 10.70 8.97
CA ALA A 4 4.18 9.65 9.26
C ALA A 4 4.77 8.26 9.01
N ALA A 5 5.57 8.10 7.95
CA ALA A 5 6.25 6.84 7.64
C ALA A 5 7.18 6.40 8.78
N SER A 6 7.95 7.33 9.36
CA SER A 6 8.84 7.05 10.49
C SER A 6 8.11 6.55 11.75
N LYS A 7 6.80 6.77 11.90
CA LYS A 7 6.01 6.25 13.02
C LYS A 7 5.80 4.74 12.95
N PHE A 8 5.95 4.14 11.77
CA PHE A 8 5.85 2.70 11.61
C PHE A 8 7.12 1.96 12.06
N ILE A 9 8.26 2.66 12.18
CA ILE A 9 9.53 2.06 12.60
C ILE A 9 9.40 1.57 14.05
N GLY A 10 9.92 0.38 14.32
CA GLY A 10 9.81 -0.31 15.61
C GLY A 10 8.86 -1.51 15.58
N GLU A 11 8.51 -1.98 16.78
CA GLU A 11 7.64 -3.12 17.04
C GLU A 11 6.20 -2.67 17.33
N HIS A 12 5.28 -2.93 16.41
CA HIS A 12 3.86 -2.51 16.54
C HIS A 12 2.89 -3.61 16.16
N ASP A 13 1.64 -3.51 16.60
CA ASP A 13 0.54 -4.34 16.10
C ASP A 13 -0.05 -3.70 14.83
N PHE A 14 0.11 -4.39 13.71
CA PHE A 14 -0.28 -3.90 12.38
C PHE A 14 -1.64 -4.41 11.92
N ARG A 15 -2.52 -4.88 12.83
CA ARG A 15 -3.83 -5.43 12.43
C ARG A 15 -4.71 -4.41 11.69
N ASN A 16 -4.60 -3.13 12.03
CA ASN A 16 -5.29 -2.04 11.35
C ASN A 16 -4.62 -1.62 10.03
N PHE A 17 -3.47 -2.21 9.70
CA PHE A 17 -2.69 -1.98 8.50
C PHE A 17 -2.47 -3.26 7.71
N CYS A 18 -3.39 -4.23 7.75
CA CYS A 18 -3.30 -5.44 6.94
C CYS A 18 -4.69 -5.94 6.54
N LYS A 19 -4.75 -6.98 5.71
CA LYS A 19 -5.97 -7.76 5.56
C LYS A 19 -5.98 -8.86 6.62
N MET A 20 -6.90 -8.73 7.57
CA MET A 20 -6.93 -9.59 8.75
C MET A 20 -7.38 -11.01 8.39
N ASP A 21 -6.45 -11.95 8.54
CA ASP A 21 -6.70 -13.39 8.43
C ASP A 21 -6.63 -14.04 9.82
N ALA A 22 -7.72 -13.92 10.57
CA ALA A 22 -7.81 -14.43 11.93
C ALA A 22 -7.82 -15.98 12.00
N ALA A 23 -8.04 -16.67 10.88
CA ALA A 23 -8.02 -18.13 10.85
C ALA A 23 -6.59 -18.67 10.93
N ASN A 24 -5.64 -17.98 10.28
CA ASN A 24 -4.25 -18.44 10.16
C ASN A 24 -3.25 -17.59 10.95
N VAL A 25 -3.62 -16.37 11.37
CA VAL A 25 -2.72 -15.43 12.05
C VAL A 25 -3.27 -15.08 13.44
N SER A 26 -2.49 -15.39 14.47
CA SER A 26 -2.77 -14.98 15.86
C SER A 26 -1.90 -13.82 16.35
N ASN A 27 -0.76 -13.57 15.70
CA ASN A 27 0.16 -12.49 16.05
C ASN A 27 0.29 -11.48 14.92
N TYR A 28 -0.20 -10.26 15.17
CA TYR A 28 -0.15 -9.11 14.25
C TYR A 28 1.01 -8.16 14.54
N ARG A 29 1.89 -8.49 15.49
CA ARG A 29 3.08 -7.69 15.77
C ARG A 29 4.16 -7.92 14.73
N ARG A 30 4.77 -6.85 14.21
CA ARG A 30 5.88 -6.90 13.25
C ARG A 30 6.93 -5.84 13.58
N HIS A 31 8.17 -6.11 13.17
CA HIS A 31 9.27 -5.15 13.25
C HIS A 31 9.47 -4.47 11.92
N ILE A 32 9.37 -3.14 11.89
CA ILE A 32 9.85 -2.35 10.75
C ILE A 32 11.17 -1.69 11.18
N THR A 33 12.23 -1.98 10.44
CA THR A 33 13.58 -1.45 10.71
C THR A 33 13.87 -0.20 9.89
N GLU A 34 13.27 -0.05 8.72
CA GLU A 34 13.47 1.11 7.84
C GLU A 34 12.16 1.48 7.14
N PHE A 35 11.89 2.79 7.06
CA PHE A 35 10.87 3.35 6.16
C PHE A 35 11.31 4.73 5.67
N THR A 36 11.82 4.77 4.43
CA THR A 36 12.32 5.98 3.77
C THR A 36 11.51 6.30 2.51
N ILE A 37 11.35 7.59 2.21
CA ILE A 37 10.70 8.10 1.00
C ILE A 37 11.70 9.02 0.30
N SER A 38 12.00 8.74 -0.96
CA SER A 38 12.94 9.51 -1.78
C SER A 38 12.33 9.83 -3.15
N ALA A 39 12.53 11.05 -3.63
CA ALA A 39 12.22 11.40 -5.01
C ALA A 39 13.14 10.64 -5.97
N CYS A 40 12.60 10.26 -7.13
CA CYS A 40 13.36 9.68 -8.23
C CYS A 40 13.74 10.79 -9.21
N ASP A 41 14.96 10.75 -9.74
CA ASP A 41 15.50 11.82 -10.61
C ASP A 41 14.79 11.97 -11.97
N ARG A 42 13.91 11.02 -12.33
CA ARG A 42 13.14 11.07 -13.57
C ARG A 42 11.82 11.79 -13.35
N ARG A 43 11.76 13.06 -13.77
CA ARG A 43 10.53 13.82 -13.92
C ARG A 43 9.95 13.57 -15.31
N SER A 44 8.65 13.30 -15.38
CA SER A 44 7.90 13.28 -16.64
C SER A 44 6.78 14.29 -16.53
N ASN A 45 6.71 15.26 -17.45
CA ASN A 45 5.55 16.15 -17.63
C ASN A 45 4.92 16.69 -16.32
N ASN A 46 5.73 17.32 -15.46
CA ASN A 46 5.36 17.85 -14.12
C ASN A 46 5.09 16.83 -13.00
N ASP A 47 5.08 15.53 -13.27
CA ASP A 47 4.93 14.50 -12.24
C ASP A 47 6.30 14.06 -11.69
N GLU A 48 6.40 14.03 -10.36
CA GLU A 48 7.56 13.53 -9.63
C GLU A 48 7.29 12.12 -9.13
N LEU A 49 8.11 11.16 -9.57
CA LEU A 49 8.05 9.80 -9.06
C LEU A 49 8.76 9.73 -7.70
N CYS A 50 8.13 9.10 -6.71
CA CYS A 50 8.74 8.85 -5.41
C CYS A 50 8.87 7.34 -5.16
N SER A 51 10.01 6.92 -4.63
CA SER A 51 10.24 5.57 -4.11
C SER A 51 10.01 5.53 -2.61
N MET A 52 9.42 4.45 -2.12
CA MET A 52 9.28 4.16 -0.69
C MET A 52 10.01 2.86 -0.37
N THR A 53 11.09 2.94 0.40
CA THR A 53 11.85 1.75 0.82
C THR A 53 11.43 1.36 2.22
N ILE A 54 10.99 0.11 2.38
CA ILE A 54 10.47 -0.42 3.63
C ILE A 54 11.22 -1.72 3.93
N LYS A 55 11.83 -1.81 5.12
CA LYS A 55 12.49 -3.02 5.60
C LYS A 55 11.88 -3.44 6.92
N GLY A 56 11.75 -4.74 7.11
CA GLY A 56 11.19 -5.32 8.32
C GLY A 56 11.51 -6.80 8.42
N SER A 57 11.25 -7.38 9.59
CA SER A 57 11.52 -8.80 9.86
C SER A 57 10.55 -9.72 9.09
N ALA A 58 9.29 -9.33 9.02
CA ALA A 58 8.26 -9.98 8.22
C ALA A 58 7.10 -9.00 7.97
N PHE A 59 6.23 -9.33 7.02
CA PHE A 59 5.04 -8.55 6.71
C PHE A 59 3.78 -9.42 6.79
N LEU A 60 2.69 -8.84 7.29
CA LEU A 60 1.35 -9.42 7.24
C LEU A 60 0.77 -9.33 5.83
N TRP A 61 -0.30 -10.08 5.59
CA TRP A 61 -0.99 -10.06 4.31
C TRP A 61 -1.47 -8.64 3.96
N HIS A 62 -1.01 -8.14 2.81
CA HIS A 62 -1.22 -6.77 2.31
C HIS A 62 -0.71 -5.63 3.22
N GLN A 63 0.19 -5.91 4.17
CA GLN A 63 0.63 -4.90 5.14
C GLN A 63 1.19 -3.63 4.50
N VAL A 64 2.17 -3.81 3.60
CA VAL A 64 2.84 -2.70 2.92
C VAL A 64 1.85 -1.82 2.16
N ARG A 65 0.95 -2.43 1.38
CA ARG A 65 -0.06 -1.70 0.59
C ARG A 65 -1.05 -0.93 1.48
N CYS A 66 -1.36 -1.45 2.66
CA CYS A 66 -2.20 -0.77 3.64
C CYS A 66 -1.48 0.41 4.30
N MET A 67 -0.21 0.25 4.69
CA MET A 67 0.62 1.34 5.24
C MET A 67 0.73 2.48 4.22
N VAL A 68 1.04 2.16 2.97
CA VAL A 68 1.16 3.14 1.87
C VAL A 68 -0.19 3.83 1.58
N ALA A 69 -1.31 3.12 1.64
CA ALA A 69 -2.63 3.73 1.44
C ALA A 69 -2.92 4.87 2.43
N VAL A 70 -2.59 4.66 3.72
CA VAL A 70 -2.76 5.69 4.75
C VAL A 70 -1.78 6.84 4.52
N LEU A 71 -0.55 6.55 4.10
CA LEU A 71 0.41 7.61 3.73
C LEU A 71 -0.06 8.45 2.54
N PHE A 72 -0.76 7.88 1.56
CA PHE A 72 -1.35 8.65 0.46
C PHE A 72 -2.42 9.62 0.94
N LEU A 73 -3.28 9.22 1.88
CA LEU A 73 -4.27 10.14 2.47
C LEU A 73 -3.58 11.30 3.21
N ILE A 74 -2.49 11.01 3.93
CA ILE A 74 -1.68 12.03 4.59
C ILE A 74 -0.96 12.93 3.58
N GLY A 75 -0.42 12.35 2.49
CA GLY A 75 0.24 13.09 1.42
C GLY A 75 -0.69 14.04 0.68
N GLN A 76 -1.96 13.67 0.54
CA GLN A 76 -3.01 14.52 -0.02
C GLN A 76 -3.55 15.57 0.98
N GLY A 77 -3.06 15.60 2.22
CA GLY A 77 -3.54 16.50 3.27
C GLY A 77 -4.92 16.14 3.83
N LEU A 78 -5.44 14.95 3.51
CA LEU A 78 -6.73 14.48 3.97
C LEU A 78 -6.68 13.91 5.40
N GLU A 79 -5.50 13.50 5.85
CA GLU A 79 -5.26 12.95 7.18
C GLU A 79 -4.03 13.57 7.83
N SER A 80 -4.06 13.70 9.15
CA SER A 80 -2.89 14.10 9.95
C SER A 80 -1.93 12.92 10.13
N PRO A 81 -0.60 13.13 10.19
CA PRO A 81 0.36 12.10 10.59
C PRO A 81 0.05 11.36 11.90
N SER A 82 -0.69 11.99 12.82
CA SER A 82 -1.11 11.39 14.10
C SER A 82 -2.13 10.26 13.96
N VAL A 83 -2.75 10.12 12.79
CA VAL A 83 -3.66 8.99 12.51
C VAL A 83 -2.90 7.67 12.58
N VAL A 84 -1.62 7.65 12.20
CA VAL A 84 -0.79 6.44 12.26
C VAL A 84 -0.68 5.95 13.69
N ASP A 85 -0.37 6.84 14.64
CA ASP A 85 -0.28 6.47 16.07
C ASP A 85 -1.62 5.91 16.57
N SER A 86 -2.74 6.54 16.18
CA SER A 86 -4.06 6.12 16.61
C SER A 86 -4.44 4.74 16.06
N LEU A 87 -3.99 4.39 14.85
CA LEU A 87 -4.27 3.10 14.23
C LEU A 87 -3.31 1.99 14.70
N LEU A 88 -2.09 2.33 15.13
CA LEU A 88 -1.16 1.37 15.76
C LEU A 88 -1.56 1.08 17.22
N ASP A 89 -2.25 2.01 17.89
CA ASP A 89 -2.81 1.82 19.22
C ASP A 89 -4.14 1.05 19.16
N ILE A 90 -4.08 -0.25 19.46
CA ILE A 90 -5.24 -1.14 19.46
C ILE A 90 -6.22 -0.85 20.60
N MET A 91 -5.76 -0.27 21.70
CA MET A 91 -6.64 0.10 22.82
C MET A 91 -7.52 1.28 22.42
N LYS A 92 -6.97 2.21 21.63
CA LYS A 92 -7.70 3.34 21.08
C LYS A 92 -8.53 2.97 19.85
N THR A 93 -7.98 2.13 18.97
CA THR A 93 -8.61 1.71 17.72
C THR A 93 -8.61 0.19 17.61
N SER A 94 -9.58 -0.46 18.26
CA SER A 94 -9.71 -1.92 18.27
C SER A 94 -10.18 -2.51 16.94
N ARG A 95 -10.76 -1.67 16.07
CA ARG A 95 -11.35 -2.07 14.80
C ARG A 95 -10.77 -1.25 13.66
N LYS A 96 -10.37 -1.96 12.61
CA LYS A 96 -9.75 -1.36 11.42
C LYS A 96 -10.79 -0.53 10.65
N PRO A 97 -10.55 0.77 10.41
CA PRO A 97 -11.43 1.57 9.57
C PRO A 97 -11.31 1.16 8.10
N GLN A 98 -12.38 1.39 7.33
CA GLN A 98 -12.39 1.09 5.90
C GLN A 98 -11.52 2.08 5.09
N TYR A 99 -10.58 1.55 4.32
CA TYR A 99 -9.82 2.32 3.34
C TYR A 99 -9.37 1.43 2.17
N LYS A 100 -9.26 2.02 0.97
CA LYS A 100 -8.80 1.33 -0.23
C LYS A 100 -7.29 1.13 -0.14
N MET A 101 -6.83 -0.12 -0.27
CA MET A 101 -5.39 -0.43 -0.31
C MET A 101 -4.73 0.23 -1.53
N ALA A 102 -3.43 0.54 -1.40
CA ALA A 102 -2.65 1.05 -2.52
C ALA A 102 -2.62 0.03 -3.69
N PRO A 103 -2.47 0.47 -4.95
CA PRO A 103 -2.25 -0.42 -6.08
C PRO A 103 -1.08 -1.40 -5.83
N GLU A 104 -1.15 -2.59 -6.44
CA GLU A 104 -0.07 -3.58 -6.32
C GLU A 104 1.07 -3.39 -7.30
N LEU A 105 0.78 -2.82 -8.47
CA LEU A 105 1.75 -2.61 -9.55
C LEU A 105 3.12 -2.04 -9.08
N PRO A 106 3.18 -1.02 -8.19
CA PRO A 106 4.47 -0.45 -7.79
C PRO A 106 5.21 -1.22 -6.69
N LEU A 107 4.66 -2.34 -6.19
CA LEU A 107 5.27 -3.09 -5.09
C LEU A 107 6.30 -4.08 -5.61
N ILE A 108 7.58 -3.85 -5.29
CA ILE A 108 8.70 -4.69 -5.72
C ILE A 108 9.36 -5.31 -4.49
N LEU A 109 9.52 -6.64 -4.48
CA LEU A 109 10.37 -7.33 -3.52
C LEU A 109 11.83 -7.18 -3.95
N GLN A 110 12.56 -6.28 -3.29
CA GLN A 110 13.94 -5.97 -3.67
C GLN A 110 14.95 -7.02 -3.18
N SER A 111 14.85 -7.43 -1.91
CA SER A 111 15.82 -8.34 -1.30
C SER A 111 15.23 -9.07 -0.10
N CYS A 112 15.74 -10.26 0.17
CA CYS A 112 15.48 -11.01 1.40
C CYS A 112 16.81 -11.26 2.10
N LEU A 113 16.82 -11.11 3.42
CA LEU A 113 18.01 -11.30 4.26
C LEU A 113 17.80 -12.54 5.12
N PHE A 114 18.79 -13.43 5.13
CA PHE A 114 18.79 -14.63 5.96
C PHE A 114 20.17 -14.80 6.58
N ASP A 115 20.18 -15.23 7.83
CA ASP A 115 21.44 -15.56 8.49
C ASP A 115 22.09 -16.75 7.79
N LYS A 116 23.38 -16.58 7.45
CA LYS A 116 24.24 -17.64 6.88
C LYS A 116 23.79 -18.18 5.52
N ALA A 117 22.89 -17.49 4.81
CA ALA A 117 22.52 -17.84 3.44
C ALA A 117 22.83 -16.69 2.50
N ASN A 118 23.52 -17.01 1.41
CA ASN A 118 23.80 -16.06 0.34
C ASN A 118 22.99 -16.48 -0.88
N PHE A 119 22.09 -15.60 -1.34
CA PHE A 119 21.41 -15.82 -2.59
C PHE A 119 22.37 -15.62 -3.75
N MET A 120 22.34 -16.56 -4.69
CA MET A 120 23.08 -16.48 -5.94
C MET A 120 22.11 -16.28 -7.09
N CYS A 121 22.39 -15.32 -7.96
CA CYS A 121 21.70 -15.17 -9.23
C CYS A 121 22.64 -15.69 -10.33
N SER A 122 22.23 -16.72 -11.05
CA SER A 122 23.01 -17.21 -12.19
C SER A 122 22.97 -16.19 -13.33
N ALA A 123 23.97 -16.22 -14.21
CA ALA A 123 24.01 -15.33 -15.38
C ALA A 123 22.76 -15.50 -16.26
N ASP A 124 22.28 -16.73 -16.44
CA ASP A 124 21.09 -17.02 -17.24
C ASP A 124 19.81 -16.50 -16.57
N ALA A 125 19.66 -16.65 -15.25
CA ALA A 125 18.53 -16.09 -14.52
C ALA A 125 18.51 -14.55 -14.59
N SER A 126 19.68 -13.92 -14.43
CA SER A 126 19.81 -12.47 -14.56
C SER A 126 19.48 -11.99 -15.97
N ARG A 127 19.93 -12.72 -17.01
CA ARG A 127 19.63 -12.39 -18.41
C ARG A 127 18.14 -12.51 -18.69
N SER A 128 17.52 -13.62 -18.31
CA SER A 128 16.09 -13.86 -18.49
C SER A 128 15.22 -12.82 -17.79
N LEU A 129 15.57 -12.44 -16.54
CA LEU A 129 14.86 -11.37 -15.83
C LEU A 129 15.04 -10.01 -16.53
N THR A 130 16.24 -9.71 -17.01
CA THR A 130 16.52 -8.45 -17.73
C THR A 130 15.71 -8.37 -19.03
N GLU A 131 15.65 -9.46 -19.80
CA GLU A 131 14.84 -9.56 -21.01
C GLU A 131 13.36 -9.35 -20.70
N HIS A 132 12.83 -10.06 -19.71
CA HIS A 132 11.44 -9.91 -19.28
C HIS A 132 11.10 -8.45 -18.87
N LEU A 133 11.93 -7.81 -18.04
CA LEU A 133 11.70 -6.42 -17.63
C LEU A 133 11.78 -5.44 -18.79
N ASN A 134 12.68 -5.68 -19.76
CA ASN A 134 12.77 -4.86 -20.96
C ASN A 134 11.53 -4.99 -21.84
N ASP A 135 10.96 -6.19 -21.94
CA ASP A 135 9.74 -6.43 -22.72
C ASP A 135 8.50 -5.80 -22.07
N GLU A 136 8.36 -5.93 -20.74
CA GLU A 136 7.31 -5.22 -19.99
C GLU A 136 7.44 -3.69 -20.12
N TYR A 137 8.67 -3.17 -20.03
CA TYR A 137 8.93 -1.74 -20.22
C TYR A 137 8.52 -1.28 -21.63
N ARG A 138 8.91 -2.02 -22.68
CA ARG A 138 8.53 -1.72 -24.06
C ARG A 138 7.02 -1.77 -24.25
N HIS A 139 6.36 -2.78 -23.69
CA HIS A 139 4.91 -2.92 -23.77
C HIS A 139 4.20 -1.69 -23.18
N HIS A 140 4.59 -1.26 -21.99
CA HIS A 140 4.01 -0.09 -21.35
C HIS A 140 4.36 1.22 -22.06
N MET A 141 5.56 1.35 -22.62
CA MET A 141 5.93 2.51 -23.44
C MET A 141 5.09 2.61 -24.72
N LEU A 142 4.83 1.49 -25.40
CA LEU A 142 3.94 1.46 -26.57
C LEU A 142 2.50 1.83 -26.19
N GLN A 143 1.98 1.30 -25.07
CA GLN A 143 0.67 1.68 -24.57
C GLN A 143 0.59 3.17 -24.26
N ALA A 144 1.60 3.72 -23.58
CA ALA A 144 1.67 5.14 -23.26
C ALA A 144 1.65 6.00 -24.55
N GLU A 145 2.40 5.60 -25.58
CA GLU A 145 2.42 6.30 -26.87
C GLU A 145 1.08 6.22 -27.60
N ILE A 146 0.42 5.06 -27.62
CA ILE A 146 -0.92 4.90 -28.19
C ILE A 146 -1.91 5.87 -27.53
N PHE A 147 -1.88 5.98 -26.20
CA PHE A 147 -2.74 6.92 -25.48
C PHE A 147 -2.34 8.38 -25.70
N HIS A 148 -1.05 8.67 -25.85
CA HIS A 148 -0.57 10.00 -26.19
C HIS A 148 -1.10 10.45 -27.56
N ILE A 149 -0.98 9.60 -28.59
CA ILE A 149 -1.53 9.84 -29.93
C ILE A 149 -3.05 9.98 -29.87
N ALA A 150 -3.75 9.05 -29.20
CA ALA A 150 -5.21 9.12 -29.06
C ALA A 150 -5.66 10.43 -28.41
N SER A 151 -4.94 10.91 -27.40
CA SER A 151 -5.21 12.20 -26.76
C SER A 151 -4.99 13.38 -27.72
N SER A 152 -4.00 13.31 -28.61
CA SER A 152 -3.72 14.37 -29.60
C SER A 152 -4.81 14.47 -30.68
N CYS A 153 -5.56 13.38 -30.93
CA CYS A 153 -6.67 13.35 -31.87
C CYS A 153 -7.97 13.94 -31.30
N LEU A 154 -8.04 14.20 -29.99
CA LEU A 154 -9.23 14.77 -29.38
C LEU A 154 -9.31 16.27 -29.72
N PRO A 155 -10.50 16.79 -30.05
CA PRO A 155 -10.67 18.22 -30.22
C PRO A 155 -10.32 18.96 -28.92
N PHE A 156 -9.72 20.14 -29.04
CA PHE A 156 -9.56 21.01 -27.86
C PHE A 156 -10.95 21.27 -27.26
N PRO A 157 -11.13 21.08 -25.95
CA PRO A 157 -12.39 21.45 -25.32
C PRO A 157 -12.60 22.95 -25.53
N GLU A 158 -13.68 23.30 -26.24
CA GLU A 158 -14.19 24.67 -26.27
C GLU A 158 -14.35 25.15 -24.82
N PRO A 159 -13.90 26.37 -24.47
CA PRO A 159 -13.97 26.88 -23.10
C PRO A 159 -15.43 27.11 -22.72
N ASN A 160 -16.13 26.06 -22.31
CA ASN A 160 -17.43 26.16 -21.69
C ASN A 160 -17.24 26.82 -20.32
N SER A 161 -17.81 28.02 -20.17
CA SER A 161 -17.81 28.87 -18.98
C SER A 161 -18.63 28.32 -17.80
N SER A 162 -18.67 26.99 -17.63
CA SER A 162 -19.34 26.32 -16.51
C SER A 162 -18.69 24.97 -16.21
N GLU A 163 -17.37 24.95 -16.01
CA GLU A 163 -16.79 23.89 -15.18
C GLU A 163 -17.36 24.07 -13.76
N THR A 164 -18.47 23.39 -13.48
CA THR A 164 -18.89 23.15 -12.10
C THR A 164 -17.71 22.49 -11.41
N PRO A 165 -17.22 23.01 -10.27
CA PRO A 165 -16.09 22.41 -9.58
C PRO A 165 -16.44 20.93 -9.38
N GLN A 166 -15.61 20.03 -9.94
CA GLN A 166 -15.74 18.60 -9.70
C GLN A 166 -15.98 18.45 -8.20
N LYS A 167 -17.17 17.94 -7.82
CA LYS A 167 -17.54 17.80 -6.41
C LYS A 167 -16.41 17.07 -5.74
N LYS A 168 -15.57 17.77 -4.97
CA LYS A 168 -14.57 17.15 -4.10
C LYS A 168 -15.39 16.17 -3.27
N ARG A 169 -15.21 14.87 -3.50
CA ARG A 169 -15.83 13.87 -2.64
C ARG A 169 -15.45 14.26 -1.22
N ASN A 170 -16.43 14.56 -0.39
CA ASN A 170 -16.19 14.94 1.00
C ASN A 170 -15.40 13.80 1.64
N HIS A 171 -14.11 14.04 1.90
CA HIS A 171 -13.26 13.07 2.56
C HIS A 171 -13.80 12.87 3.97
N ILE A 172 -14.12 11.62 4.31
CA ILE A 172 -14.49 11.24 5.67
C ILE A 172 -13.21 10.78 6.37
N PRO A 173 -12.83 11.39 7.51
CA PRO A 173 -11.65 10.99 8.28
C PRO A 173 -11.67 9.51 8.64
N LEU A 174 -10.51 8.84 8.60
CA LEU A 174 -10.39 7.40 8.83
C LEU A 174 -11.05 6.94 10.13
N LEU A 175 -10.84 7.67 11.22
CA LEU A 175 -11.39 7.33 12.54
C LEU A 175 -12.92 7.51 12.64
N SER A 176 -13.56 8.12 11.63
CA SER A 176 -15.00 8.31 11.55
C SER A 176 -15.69 7.38 10.54
N ARG A 177 -14.93 6.49 9.89
CA ARG A 177 -15.48 5.55 8.90
C ARG A 177 -16.07 4.33 9.57
N GLU A 178 -16.89 3.62 8.81
CA GLU A 178 -17.26 2.24 9.13
C GLU A 178 -16.00 1.39 9.32
N THR A 179 -16.11 0.42 10.21
CA THR A 179 -14.99 -0.44 10.60
C THR A 179 -15.24 -1.89 10.21
N GLU A 180 -14.15 -2.60 9.90
CA GLU A 180 -14.16 -4.04 9.81
C GLU A 180 -14.43 -4.68 11.19
N PRO A 181 -14.91 -5.94 11.24
CA PRO A 181 -14.96 -6.70 12.49
C PRO A 181 -13.57 -6.81 13.12
N SER A 182 -13.53 -6.68 14.45
CA SER A 182 -12.34 -6.86 15.28
C SER A 182 -11.74 -8.26 15.15
N TYR A 183 -10.52 -8.42 15.65
CA TYR A 183 -9.86 -9.72 15.70
C TYR A 183 -10.66 -10.71 16.56
N GLU A 184 -11.12 -10.26 17.73
CA GLU A 184 -11.84 -11.05 18.72
C GLU A 184 -13.18 -11.55 18.16
N GLU A 185 -13.90 -10.72 17.43
CA GLU A 185 -15.14 -11.10 16.74
C GLU A 185 -14.89 -12.15 15.63
N ARG A 186 -13.81 -11.98 14.85
CA ARG A 186 -13.46 -12.94 13.78
C ARG A 186 -13.07 -14.30 14.35
N ILE A 187 -12.26 -14.32 15.40
CA ILE A 187 -11.87 -15.57 16.09
C ILE A 187 -13.09 -16.28 16.66
N SER A 188 -13.99 -15.54 17.30
CA SER A 188 -15.23 -16.12 17.84
C SER A 188 -16.06 -16.79 16.75
N LYS A 189 -16.17 -16.14 15.58
CA LYS A 189 -16.86 -16.71 14.41
C LYS A 189 -16.16 -17.95 13.84
N VAL A 190 -14.83 -17.98 13.80
CA VAL A 190 -14.06 -19.16 13.34
C VAL A 190 -14.28 -20.34 14.29
N LYS A 191 -14.20 -20.10 15.62
CA LYS A 191 -14.44 -21.14 16.63
C LYS A 191 -15.85 -21.70 16.57
N ALA A 192 -16.87 -20.84 16.40
CA ALA A 192 -18.25 -21.27 16.24
C ALA A 192 -18.43 -22.22 15.03
N LYS A 193 -17.86 -21.85 13.87
CA LYS A 193 -17.91 -22.71 12.66
C LYS A 193 -17.23 -24.06 12.86
N LEU A 194 -16.09 -24.09 13.57
CA LEU A 194 -15.40 -25.34 13.87
C LEU A 194 -16.22 -26.24 14.79
N ALA A 195 -16.91 -25.66 15.77
CA ALA A 195 -17.78 -26.40 16.68
C ALA A 195 -19.03 -26.97 15.97
N ASP A 196 -19.57 -26.25 14.98
CA ASP A 196 -20.71 -26.73 14.19
C ASP A 196 -20.33 -27.87 13.23
N ASN A 197 -19.10 -27.86 12.70
CA ASN A 197 -18.61 -28.93 11.80
C ASN A 197 -18.25 -30.24 12.53
N LEU A 198 -18.17 -30.22 13.87
CA LEU A 198 -17.87 -31.38 14.71
C LEU A 198 -19.14 -32.08 15.25
N LYS A 199 -20.33 -31.56 14.90
CA LYS A 199 -21.64 -32.16 15.21
C LYS A 199 -22.21 -32.86 13.98
#